data_AF-A0A9Q9ES06-F1
#
_entry.id   AF-A0A9Q9ES06-F1
#
_cell.length_a   1.000
_cell.length_b   1.000
_cell.length_c   1.000
_cell.angle_alpha   90.00
_cell.angle_beta   90.00
_cell.angle_gamma   90.00
#
_symmetry.space_group_name_H-M   'P 1'
#
loop_
_entity.id
_entity.type
_entity.pdbx_description
1 polymer ?
#
loop_
_entity_poly.entity_id
_entity_poly.type
_entity_poly.pdbx_seq_one_letter_code
_entity_poly.pdbx_strand_id
1 'polypeptide(L)'
;MEKDKWNAFCKFKSGYKAECIHYLDILGYKYKEPFLENCAAQSFKKENALFFKEGLAKLQEEAALAAKTPPYPVETPIVYNHAWDLIGQDDEIKLIVIGDNPGKNEQLHKNQKYLVGLAGKIADNFFKKNLSFGIDFRKNVIILNKTPIHTAKTKQLDFLLKKDGVGSFKKFYEETQIFTAQKTAELQKKLDCPIWLVGYSELKPRGLFQSYADEIKNLYKNTKNPQIYLYQHFSMNRFLIDLKDNYDQSIGLEENLSLLGIRHRKEILDF
;
A
#
# COMPACT_ATOMS: atom_id res chain seq x y z
N MET A 1 -18.73 13.21 3.95
CA MET A 1 -18.55 12.34 5.15
C MET A 1 -19.22 12.95 6.38
N GLU A 2 -19.81 12.11 7.25
CA GLU A 2 -20.24 12.53 8.59
C GLU A 2 -19.05 13.04 9.42
N LYS A 3 -19.32 13.96 10.37
CA LYS A 3 -18.27 14.63 11.16
C LYS A 3 -17.33 13.66 11.88
N ASP A 4 -17.86 12.57 12.45
CA ASP A 4 -17.06 11.59 13.18
C ASP A 4 -16.16 10.78 12.25
N LYS A 5 -16.67 10.40 11.06
CA LYS A 5 -15.88 9.72 10.01
C LYS A 5 -14.78 10.63 9.49
N TRP A 6 -15.09 11.91 9.28
CA TRP A 6 -14.13 12.93 8.86
C TRP A 6 -13.02 13.14 9.90
N ASN A 7 -13.37 13.26 11.19
CA ASN A 7 -12.40 13.39 12.27
C ASN A 7 -11.48 12.15 12.36
N ALA A 8 -12.04 10.95 12.21
CA ALA A 8 -11.27 9.72 12.18
C ALA A 8 -10.30 9.68 10.99
N PHE A 9 -10.75 10.08 9.80
CA PHE A 9 -9.88 10.19 8.62
C PHE A 9 -8.76 11.23 8.83
N CYS A 10 -9.06 12.41 9.38
CA CYS A 10 -8.05 13.42 9.68
C CYS A 10 -6.99 12.89 10.66
N LYS A 11 -7.41 12.22 11.73
CA LYS A 11 -6.50 11.59 12.70
C LYS A 11 -5.63 10.52 12.05
N PHE A 12 -6.22 9.65 11.23
CA PHE A 12 -5.49 8.66 10.44
C PHE A 12 -4.44 9.33 9.56
N LYS A 13 -4.85 10.35 8.79
CA LYS A 13 -4.00 11.05 7.82
C LYS A 13 -2.79 11.70 8.49
N SER A 14 -3.02 12.49 9.55
CA SER A 14 -1.95 13.17 10.29
C SER A 14 -1.03 12.18 10.99
N GLY A 15 -1.58 11.13 11.60
CA GLY A 15 -0.79 10.09 12.26
C GLY A 15 0.08 9.30 11.29
N TYR A 16 -0.46 8.91 10.13
CA TYR A 16 0.30 8.20 9.11
C TYR A 16 1.41 9.08 8.52
N LYS A 17 1.14 10.38 8.29
CA LYS A 17 2.17 11.33 7.83
C LYS A 17 3.30 11.46 8.83
N ALA A 18 2.97 11.63 10.12
CA ALA A 18 3.96 11.73 11.18
C ALA A 18 4.85 10.48 11.25
N GLU A 19 4.27 9.30 11.08
CA GLU A 19 5.00 8.04 11.09
C GLU A 19 5.94 7.92 9.87
N CYS A 20 5.48 8.28 8.67
CA CYS A 20 6.36 8.32 7.49
C CYS A 20 7.54 9.30 7.66
N ILE A 21 7.30 10.45 8.29
CA ILE A 21 8.37 11.41 8.62
C ILE A 21 9.36 10.78 9.59
N HIS A 22 8.86 10.15 10.66
CA HIS A 22 9.70 9.43 11.62
C HIS A 22 10.56 8.34 10.95
N TYR A 23 9.96 7.55 10.04
CA TYR A 23 10.67 6.54 9.27
C TYR A 23 11.80 7.12 8.41
N LEU A 24 11.56 8.25 7.75
CA LEU A 24 12.61 8.95 7.00
C LEU A 24 13.74 9.39 7.93
N ASP A 25 13.41 9.99 9.09
CA ASP A 25 14.39 10.51 10.04
C ASP A 25 15.33 9.40 10.54
N ILE A 26 14.79 8.24 10.94
CA ILE A 26 15.62 7.11 11.40
C ILE A 26 16.41 6.45 10.26
N LEU A 27 15.95 6.60 9.02
CA LEU A 27 16.69 6.18 7.83
C LEU A 27 17.74 7.20 7.38
N GLY A 28 17.87 8.32 8.10
CA GLY A 28 18.85 9.38 7.84
C GLY A 28 18.43 10.40 6.77
N TYR A 29 17.15 10.45 6.41
CA TYR A 29 16.58 11.40 5.45
C TYR A 29 15.75 12.46 6.17
N LYS A 30 15.69 13.68 5.63
CA LYS A 30 14.69 14.66 6.04
C LYS A 30 13.48 14.55 5.13
N TYR A 31 12.29 14.62 5.72
CA TYR A 31 11.06 14.76 4.95
C TYR A 31 11.08 16.03 4.08
N LYS A 32 10.53 15.91 2.87
CA LYS A 32 10.39 16.98 1.90
C LYS A 32 8.99 16.95 1.30
N GLU A 33 8.29 18.06 1.44
CA GLU A 33 6.98 18.24 0.80
C GLU A 33 7.13 18.21 -0.74
N PRO A 34 6.21 17.57 -1.48
CA PRO A 34 6.28 17.39 -2.94
C PRO A 34 6.43 18.66 -3.78
N PHE A 35 6.02 19.81 -3.24
CA PHE A 35 6.06 21.10 -3.92
C PHE A 35 7.40 21.83 -3.76
N LEU A 36 8.30 21.33 -2.92
CA LEU A 36 9.66 21.87 -2.77
C LEU A 36 10.57 21.34 -3.88
N GLU A 37 11.62 22.08 -4.22
CA GLU A 37 12.55 21.69 -5.31
C GLU A 37 13.37 20.43 -5.01
N ASN A 38 13.73 20.21 -3.73
CA ASN A 38 14.60 19.10 -3.33
C ASN A 38 13.82 17.92 -2.75
N CYS A 39 14.19 16.71 -3.16
CA CYS A 39 13.61 15.45 -2.68
C CYS A 39 14.26 14.93 -1.39
N ALA A 40 13.63 13.94 -0.76
CA ALA A 40 14.12 13.36 0.48
C ALA A 40 15.52 12.73 0.31
N ALA A 41 15.77 12.03 -0.79
CA ALA A 41 17.05 11.38 -1.06
C ALA A 41 18.25 12.35 -1.07
N GLN A 42 18.05 13.59 -1.54
CA GLN A 42 19.09 14.64 -1.54
C GLN A 42 19.43 15.16 -0.14
N SER A 43 18.64 14.84 0.88
CA SER A 43 18.86 15.28 2.26
C SER A 43 19.56 14.24 3.14
N PHE A 44 19.97 13.12 2.57
CA PHE A 44 20.55 12.00 3.29
C PHE A 44 21.80 12.38 4.10
N LYS A 45 21.85 11.87 5.34
CA LYS A 45 22.98 12.03 6.26
C LYS A 45 23.33 10.70 6.91
N LYS A 46 24.54 10.18 6.60
CA LYS A 46 25.03 8.88 7.10
C LYS A 46 25.09 8.81 8.63
N GLU A 47 25.35 9.93 9.29
CA GLU A 47 25.42 10.04 10.75
C GLU A 47 24.07 9.79 11.42
N ASN A 48 22.97 10.08 10.71
CA ASN A 48 21.61 9.93 11.22
C ASN A 48 20.97 8.57 10.86
N ALA A 49 21.53 7.85 9.89
CA ALA A 49 20.96 6.58 9.42
C ALA A 49 21.20 5.44 10.43
N LEU A 50 20.12 4.85 10.95
CA LEU A 50 20.20 3.73 11.89
C LEU A 50 20.69 2.43 11.24
N PHE A 51 20.26 2.14 10.00
CA PHE A 51 20.45 0.82 9.39
C PHE A 51 21.53 0.81 8.32
N PHE A 52 21.41 1.66 7.29
CA PHE A 52 22.26 1.64 6.11
C PHE A 52 23.06 2.94 6.00
N LYS A 53 24.37 2.89 6.26
CA LYS A 53 25.25 4.08 6.21
C LYS A 53 25.40 4.68 4.82
N GLU A 54 25.16 3.86 3.80
CA GLU A 54 25.14 4.27 2.39
C GLU A 54 23.76 4.78 1.94
N GLY A 55 22.74 4.68 2.79
CA GLY A 55 21.37 5.10 2.53
C GLY A 55 20.49 4.01 1.88
N LEU A 56 19.23 3.96 2.30
CA LEU A 56 18.21 3.07 1.73
C LEU A 56 17.97 3.32 0.23
N ALA A 57 17.97 4.58 -0.20
CA ALA A 57 17.79 4.97 -1.61
C ALA A 57 18.82 4.31 -2.53
N LYS A 58 20.10 4.31 -2.12
CA LYS A 58 21.17 3.66 -2.87
C LYS A 58 20.98 2.14 -2.94
N LEU A 59 20.57 1.51 -1.85
CA LEU A 59 20.24 0.07 -1.85
C LEU A 59 19.01 -0.26 -2.72
N GLN A 60 18.02 0.62 -2.80
CA GLN A 60 16.85 0.47 -3.67
C GLN A 60 17.25 0.56 -5.16
N GLU A 61 18.19 1.45 -5.50
CA GLU A 61 18.78 1.54 -6.84
C GLU A 61 19.61 0.28 -7.19
N GLU A 62 20.44 -0.20 -6.26
CA GLU A 62 21.19 -1.46 -6.41
C GLU A 62 20.26 -2.66 -6.60
N ALA A 63 19.16 -2.74 -5.83
CA ALA A 63 18.17 -3.79 -5.96
C ALA A 63 17.49 -3.76 -7.33
N ALA A 64 17.22 -2.57 -7.86
CA ALA A 64 16.67 -2.38 -9.20
C ALA A 64 17.64 -2.84 -10.29
N LEU A 65 18.91 -2.46 -10.18
CA LEU A 65 19.97 -2.87 -11.11
C LEU A 65 20.17 -4.39 -11.10
N ALA A 66 20.25 -5.01 -9.93
CA ALA A 66 20.36 -6.46 -9.77
C ALA A 66 19.17 -7.21 -10.41
N ALA A 67 17.98 -6.60 -10.38
CA ALA A 67 16.76 -7.12 -11.00
C ALA A 67 16.58 -6.74 -12.48
N LYS A 68 17.63 -6.22 -13.14
CA LYS A 68 17.62 -5.76 -14.55
C LYS A 68 16.50 -4.75 -14.84
N THR A 69 16.11 -3.96 -13.84
CA THR A 69 15.20 -2.84 -14.04
C THR A 69 16.01 -1.66 -14.59
N PRO A 70 15.52 -0.94 -15.62
CA PRO A 70 16.22 0.24 -16.12
C PRO A 70 16.55 1.21 -14.98
N PRO A 71 17.77 1.80 -14.95
CA PRO A 71 18.17 2.75 -13.93
C PRO A 71 17.15 3.89 -13.82
N TYR A 72 16.86 4.28 -12.58
CA TYR A 72 16.01 5.42 -12.26
C TYR A 72 16.48 5.98 -10.91
N PRO A 73 16.36 7.29 -10.68
CA PRO A 73 16.72 7.88 -9.41
C PRO A 73 15.66 7.53 -8.37
N VAL A 74 16.10 7.16 -7.17
CA VAL A 74 15.22 7.15 -6.00
C VAL A 74 15.22 8.54 -5.37
N GLU A 75 14.06 9.18 -5.37
CA GLU A 75 13.80 10.52 -4.84
C GLU A 75 13.19 10.46 -3.43
N THR A 76 12.29 9.49 -3.18
CA THR A 76 11.58 9.34 -1.89
C THR A 76 11.55 7.87 -1.44
N PRO A 77 12.43 7.43 -0.53
CA PRO A 77 12.57 6.00 -0.17
C PRO A 77 11.41 5.47 0.68
N ILE A 78 10.74 6.34 1.44
CA ILE A 78 9.49 6.09 2.17
C ILE A 78 8.44 7.05 1.65
N VAL A 79 7.34 6.53 1.13
CA VAL A 79 6.33 7.37 0.47
C VAL A 79 5.15 7.59 1.43
N TYR A 80 4.71 8.84 1.55
CA TYR A 80 3.42 9.19 2.11
C TYR A 80 2.46 9.50 0.96
N ASN A 81 1.19 9.09 1.04
CA ASN A 81 0.25 9.29 -0.06
C ASN A 81 -0.46 10.64 0.03
N HIS A 82 0.07 11.63 -0.69
CA HIS A 82 -0.48 12.98 -0.76
C HIS A 82 -1.84 13.08 -1.47
N ALA A 83 -2.36 12.00 -2.06
CA ALA A 83 -3.77 11.99 -2.48
C ALA A 83 -4.72 12.17 -1.29
N TRP A 84 -4.33 11.75 -0.09
CA TRP A 84 -5.13 11.92 1.11
C TRP A 84 -5.29 13.38 1.54
N ASP A 85 -4.35 14.26 1.15
CA ASP A 85 -4.42 15.69 1.47
C ASP A 85 -5.49 16.43 0.67
N LEU A 86 -5.95 15.83 -0.44
CA LEU A 86 -6.97 16.39 -1.31
C LEU A 86 -8.39 16.00 -0.91
N ILE A 87 -8.53 15.04 0.02
CA ILE A 87 -9.84 14.58 0.49
C ILE A 87 -10.39 15.63 1.47
N GLY A 88 -11.56 16.17 1.16
CA GLY A 88 -12.33 17.09 1.99
C GLY A 88 -13.43 16.40 2.79
N GLN A 89 -14.06 17.16 3.70
CA GLN A 89 -15.15 16.64 4.52
C GLN A 89 -16.37 16.25 3.69
N ASP A 90 -16.66 16.97 2.60
CA ASP A 90 -17.83 16.71 1.75
C ASP A 90 -17.64 15.53 0.79
N ASP A 91 -16.41 15.01 0.68
CA ASP A 91 -16.15 13.81 -0.11
C ASP A 91 -16.79 12.57 0.52
N GLU A 92 -17.00 11.57 -0.33
CA GLU A 92 -17.55 10.26 0.05
C GLU A 92 -16.50 9.18 -0.19
N ILE A 93 -16.15 8.43 0.86
CA ILE A 93 -15.25 7.29 0.76
C ILE A 93 -16.06 6.00 0.81
N LYS A 94 -15.90 5.17 -0.23
CA LYS A 94 -16.65 3.93 -0.44
C LYS A 94 -15.80 2.68 -0.34
N LEU A 95 -14.47 2.81 -0.41
CA LEU A 95 -13.57 1.67 -0.48
C LEU A 95 -12.18 2.02 0.05
N ILE A 96 -11.54 1.05 0.70
CA ILE A 96 -10.10 1.07 0.97
C ILE A 96 -9.42 0.03 0.06
N VAL A 97 -8.38 0.43 -0.67
CA VAL A 97 -7.55 -0.47 -1.48
C VAL A 97 -6.14 -0.53 -0.93
N ILE A 98 -5.60 -1.73 -0.77
CA ILE A 98 -4.25 -1.95 -0.23
C ILE A 98 -3.39 -2.64 -1.29
N GLY A 99 -2.42 -1.91 -1.84
CA GLY A 99 -1.38 -2.45 -2.71
C GLY A 99 -0.23 -3.08 -1.93
N ASP A 100 0.83 -3.50 -2.61
CA ASP A 100 2.02 -4.10 -1.98
C ASP A 100 2.90 -3.03 -1.34
N ASN A 101 3.54 -2.21 -2.19
CA ASN A 101 4.48 -1.18 -1.78
C ASN A 101 4.59 -0.11 -2.90
N PRO A 102 5.08 1.11 -2.60
CA PRO A 102 5.20 2.17 -3.60
C PRO A 102 6.16 1.77 -4.73
N GLY A 103 5.72 1.95 -5.99
CA GLY A 103 6.51 1.72 -7.19
C GLY A 103 7.29 2.94 -7.69
N LYS A 104 7.88 2.82 -8.89
CA LYS A 104 8.76 3.85 -9.47
C LYS A 104 8.08 5.21 -9.68
N ASN A 105 6.79 5.23 -10.02
CA ASN A 105 6.07 6.48 -10.26
C ASN A 105 5.57 7.06 -8.95
N GLU A 106 5.20 6.19 -8.00
CA GLU A 106 4.66 6.52 -6.69
C GLU A 106 5.71 7.27 -5.85
N GLN A 107 6.98 6.90 -5.94
CA GLN A 107 8.08 7.49 -5.16
C GLN A 107 8.60 8.83 -5.67
N LEU A 108 8.27 9.20 -6.92
CA LEU A 108 8.73 10.47 -7.50
C LEU A 108 8.27 11.62 -6.59
N HIS A 109 9.20 12.52 -6.27
CA HIS A 109 9.01 13.63 -5.34
C HIS A 109 7.80 14.47 -5.69
N LYS A 110 7.64 14.80 -6.98
CA LYS A 110 6.49 15.56 -7.49
C LYS A 110 5.15 14.82 -7.44
N ASN A 111 5.16 13.50 -7.20
CA ASN A 111 3.98 12.66 -7.34
C ASN A 111 3.50 12.15 -5.99
N GLN A 112 4.34 11.41 -5.25
CA GLN A 112 4.08 10.86 -3.91
C GLN A 112 2.61 10.43 -3.70
N LYS A 113 2.11 9.60 -4.62
CA LYS A 113 0.72 9.10 -4.66
C LYS A 113 0.72 7.62 -4.96
N TYR A 114 -0.15 6.86 -4.32
CA TYR A 114 -0.21 5.41 -4.51
C TYR A 114 -1.05 5.00 -5.71
N LEU A 115 -0.67 3.87 -6.32
CA LEU A 115 -1.30 3.29 -7.51
C LEU A 115 -1.51 4.35 -8.61
N VAL A 116 -0.43 4.97 -9.05
CA VAL A 116 -0.41 5.97 -10.15
C VAL A 116 0.37 5.47 -11.36
N GLY A 117 1.11 4.37 -11.21
CA GLY A 117 1.63 3.57 -12.31
C GLY A 117 0.56 2.77 -13.06
N LEU A 118 1.02 1.82 -13.88
CA LEU A 118 0.16 1.01 -14.75
C LEU A 118 -0.93 0.24 -13.98
N ALA A 119 -0.59 -0.36 -12.84
CA ALA A 119 -1.53 -1.07 -11.98
C ALA A 119 -2.71 -0.16 -11.56
N GLY A 120 -2.41 1.10 -11.21
CA GLY A 120 -3.42 2.08 -10.87
C GLY A 120 -4.28 2.56 -12.03
N LYS A 121 -3.72 2.64 -13.24
CA LYS A 121 -4.51 2.92 -14.45
C LYS A 121 -5.47 1.77 -14.77
N ILE A 122 -5.04 0.52 -14.57
CA ILE A 122 -5.89 -0.66 -14.74
C ILE A 122 -7.04 -0.63 -13.73
N ALA A 123 -6.75 -0.38 -12.45
CA ALA A 123 -7.77 -0.26 -11.41
C ALA A 123 -8.78 0.87 -11.70
N ASP A 124 -8.29 2.06 -12.04
CA ASP A 124 -9.12 3.21 -12.40
C ASP A 124 -10.04 2.90 -13.60
N ASN A 125 -9.48 2.30 -14.65
CA ASN A 125 -10.25 1.88 -15.82
C ASN A 125 -11.28 0.79 -15.51
N PHE A 126 -11.01 -0.09 -14.55
CA PHE A 126 -11.98 -1.10 -14.12
C PHE A 126 -13.23 -0.43 -13.53
N PHE A 127 -13.08 0.52 -12.60
CA PHE A 127 -14.24 1.21 -12.01
C PHE A 127 -14.97 2.10 -13.03
N LYS A 128 -14.25 2.80 -13.92
CA LYS A 128 -14.86 3.60 -15.00
C LYS A 128 -15.71 2.80 -15.97
N LYS A 129 -15.35 1.53 -16.22
CA LYS A 129 -16.12 0.64 -17.10
C LYS A 129 -17.31 -0.03 -16.41
N ASN A 130 -17.33 -0.02 -15.08
CA ASN A 130 -18.35 -0.70 -14.28
C ASN A 130 -19.05 0.32 -13.38
N LEU A 131 -19.90 1.16 -13.99
CA LEU A 131 -20.54 2.27 -13.30
C LEU A 131 -21.52 1.84 -12.20
N SER A 132 -21.95 0.57 -12.18
CA SER A 132 -22.84 0.02 -11.15
C SER A 132 -22.26 0.15 -9.74
N PHE A 133 -20.93 0.09 -9.61
CA PHE A 133 -20.25 0.31 -8.33
C PHE A 133 -20.47 1.72 -7.76
N GLY A 134 -20.76 2.71 -8.60
CA GLY A 134 -20.85 4.12 -8.17
C GLY A 134 -19.57 4.63 -7.51
N ILE A 135 -18.40 4.08 -7.89
CA ILE A 135 -17.08 4.42 -7.34
C ILE A 135 -16.24 5.11 -8.42
N ASP A 136 -15.85 6.36 -8.17
CA ASP A 136 -14.71 7.00 -8.81
C ASP A 136 -13.44 6.57 -8.06
N PHE A 137 -12.57 5.80 -8.73
CA PHE A 137 -11.37 5.24 -8.10
C PHE A 137 -10.41 6.29 -7.53
N ARG A 138 -10.45 7.53 -8.01
CA ARG A 138 -9.55 8.61 -7.57
C ARG A 138 -10.16 9.50 -6.51
N LYS A 139 -11.48 9.46 -6.31
CA LYS A 139 -12.18 10.28 -5.32
C LYS A 139 -12.75 9.46 -4.17
N ASN A 140 -13.33 8.30 -4.46
CA ASN A 140 -14.06 7.50 -3.47
C ASN A 140 -13.22 6.42 -2.80
N VAL A 141 -11.91 6.34 -3.10
CA VAL A 141 -11.04 5.25 -2.64
C VAL A 141 -9.85 5.79 -1.87
N ILE A 142 -9.68 5.30 -0.64
CA ILE A 142 -8.44 5.48 0.10
C ILE A 142 -7.48 4.37 -0.28
N ILE A 143 -6.35 4.74 -0.88
CA ILE A 143 -5.34 3.79 -1.32
C ILE A 143 -4.19 3.77 -0.31
N LEU A 144 -3.87 2.59 0.22
CA LEU A 144 -2.70 2.29 1.05
C LEU A 144 -1.80 1.26 0.35
N ASN A 145 -0.65 0.99 0.94
CA ASN A 145 0.20 -0.16 0.63
C ASN A 145 0.48 -0.95 1.91
N LYS A 146 0.86 -2.23 1.82
CA LYS A 146 1.22 -3.05 3.00
C LYS A 146 2.44 -2.49 3.73
N THR A 147 3.30 -1.76 3.03
CA THR A 147 4.41 -0.97 3.57
C THR A 147 4.58 0.33 2.79
N PRO A 148 5.04 1.43 3.41
CA PRO A 148 5.39 2.66 2.70
C PRO A 148 6.79 2.62 2.05
N ILE A 149 7.55 1.52 2.21
CA ILE A 149 8.91 1.38 1.68
C ILE A 149 8.89 1.16 0.16
N HIS A 150 9.54 2.06 -0.56
CA HIS A 150 9.60 1.99 -2.03
C HIS A 150 10.49 0.84 -2.53
N THR A 151 10.09 0.18 -3.62
CA THR A 151 10.97 -0.53 -4.56
C THR A 151 10.35 -0.49 -5.96
N ALA A 152 11.11 -0.73 -7.04
CA ALA A 152 10.52 -0.75 -8.39
C ALA A 152 9.59 -1.95 -8.61
N LYS A 153 9.85 -3.07 -7.93
CA LYS A 153 9.04 -4.29 -7.95
C LYS A 153 9.05 -4.91 -6.56
N THR A 154 7.92 -5.43 -6.09
CA THR A 154 7.75 -6.05 -4.77
C THR A 154 8.91 -6.99 -4.38
N LYS A 155 9.33 -7.88 -5.28
CA LYS A 155 10.42 -8.86 -5.05
C LYS A 155 11.80 -8.24 -4.76
N GLN A 156 12.00 -6.96 -5.03
CA GLN A 156 13.23 -6.27 -4.66
C GLN A 156 13.33 -5.98 -3.15
N LEU A 157 12.23 -6.08 -2.40
CA LEU A 157 12.26 -6.01 -0.94
C LEU A 157 13.15 -7.13 -0.36
N ASP A 158 13.13 -8.33 -0.95
CA ASP A 158 14.03 -9.44 -0.56
C ASP A 158 15.51 -9.04 -0.63
N PHE A 159 15.88 -8.21 -1.61
CA PHE A 159 17.26 -7.75 -1.74
C PHE A 159 17.64 -6.85 -0.56
N LEU A 160 16.77 -5.90 -0.19
CA LEU A 160 16.98 -5.01 0.95
C LEU A 160 17.12 -5.80 2.25
N LEU A 161 16.22 -6.78 2.46
CA LEU A 161 16.24 -7.64 3.63
C LEU A 161 17.50 -8.53 3.71
N LYS A 162 18.04 -8.99 2.57
CA LYS A 162 19.30 -9.75 2.53
C LYS A 162 20.54 -8.90 2.79
N LYS A 163 20.46 -7.59 2.55
CA LYS A 163 21.54 -6.63 2.85
C LYS A 163 21.57 -6.22 4.32
N ASP A 164 20.54 -6.55 5.08
CA ASP A 164 20.49 -6.35 6.53
C ASP A 164 21.26 -7.46 7.26
N GLY A 165 22.56 -7.23 7.49
CA GLY A 165 23.44 -8.22 8.11
C GLY A 165 23.14 -8.54 9.58
N VAL A 166 22.42 -7.65 10.29
CA VAL A 166 22.13 -7.77 11.74
C VAL A 166 20.63 -7.97 12.04
N GLY A 167 19.75 -7.93 11.04
CA GLY A 167 18.30 -8.15 11.19
C GLY A 167 17.52 -6.94 11.74
N SER A 168 18.20 -5.81 11.98
CA SER A 168 17.59 -4.60 12.54
C SER A 168 16.64 -3.90 11.56
N PHE A 169 16.97 -3.87 10.27
CA PHE A 169 16.10 -3.30 9.24
C PHE A 169 14.91 -4.21 8.96
N LYS A 170 15.09 -5.55 9.03
CA LYS A 170 13.99 -6.51 8.91
C LYS A 170 12.93 -6.26 9.97
N LYS A 171 13.33 -6.07 11.23
CA LYS A 171 12.39 -5.74 12.31
C LYS A 171 11.64 -4.43 12.02
N PHE A 172 12.37 -3.39 11.62
CA PHE A 172 11.75 -2.12 11.20
C PHE A 172 10.75 -2.31 10.03
N TYR A 173 11.11 -3.08 9.01
CA TYR A 173 10.24 -3.41 7.89
C TYR A 173 8.95 -4.10 8.34
N GLU A 174 9.05 -5.07 9.24
CA GLU A 174 7.90 -5.76 9.86
C GLU A 174 7.03 -4.78 10.68
N GLU A 175 7.64 -3.86 11.44
CA GLU A 175 6.93 -2.82 12.19
C GLU A 175 6.14 -1.88 11.26
N THR A 176 6.70 -1.50 10.09
CA THR A 176 5.95 -0.67 9.13
C THR A 176 4.68 -1.35 8.61
N GLN A 177 4.72 -2.68 8.49
CA GLN A 177 3.58 -3.48 8.05
C GLN A 177 2.50 -3.57 9.13
N ILE A 178 2.91 -3.86 10.36
CA ILE A 178 2.02 -3.92 11.52
C ILE A 178 1.32 -2.58 11.71
N PHE A 179 2.08 -1.48 11.68
CA PHE A 179 1.52 -0.12 11.75
C PHE A 179 0.47 0.12 10.66
N THR A 180 0.79 -0.25 9.41
CA THR A 180 -0.14 -0.02 8.30
C THR A 180 -1.40 -0.88 8.41
N ALA A 181 -1.29 -2.14 8.83
CA ALA A 181 -2.43 -3.02 9.07
C ALA A 181 -3.35 -2.46 10.18
N GLN A 182 -2.76 -1.99 11.29
CA GLN A 182 -3.49 -1.39 12.40
C GLN A 182 -4.22 -0.12 11.99
N LYS A 183 -3.55 0.80 11.28
CA LYS A 183 -4.15 2.04 10.81
C LYS A 183 -5.24 1.81 9.77
N THR A 184 -5.05 0.80 8.91
CA THR A 184 -6.08 0.37 7.97
C THR A 184 -7.33 -0.13 8.67
N ALA A 185 -7.18 -1.01 9.67
CA ALA A 185 -8.31 -1.55 10.42
C ALA A 185 -9.02 -0.49 11.28
N GLU A 186 -8.26 0.41 11.93
CA GLU A 186 -8.80 1.55 12.70
C GLU A 186 -9.67 2.42 11.80
N LEU A 187 -9.14 2.79 10.61
CA LEU A 187 -9.85 3.63 9.66
C LEU A 187 -11.07 2.92 9.08
N GLN A 188 -10.93 1.66 8.64
CA GLN A 188 -12.01 0.90 8.04
C GLN A 188 -13.21 0.77 8.97
N LYS A 189 -12.98 0.46 10.26
CA LYS A 189 -14.04 0.36 11.27
C LYS A 189 -14.76 1.69 11.51
N LYS A 190 -14.08 2.83 11.29
CA LYS A 190 -14.68 4.16 11.42
C LYS A 190 -15.42 4.61 10.18
N LEU A 191 -14.89 4.32 8.99
CA LEU A 191 -15.53 4.68 7.73
C LEU A 191 -16.70 3.74 7.38
N ASP A 192 -16.65 2.50 7.88
CA ASP A 192 -17.61 1.44 7.59
C ASP A 192 -17.71 1.15 6.08
N CYS A 193 -16.55 0.89 5.47
CA CYS A 193 -16.43 0.57 4.05
C CYS A 193 -15.66 -0.75 3.85
N PRO A 194 -15.79 -1.41 2.69
CA PRO A 194 -15.01 -2.61 2.39
C PRO A 194 -13.51 -2.31 2.21
N ILE A 195 -12.69 -3.35 2.40
CA ILE A 195 -11.28 -3.40 2.05
C ILE A 195 -11.08 -4.34 0.86
N TRP A 196 -10.35 -3.87 -0.14
CA TRP A 196 -9.76 -4.70 -1.19
C TRP A 196 -8.26 -4.82 -0.96
N LEU A 197 -7.83 -5.99 -0.49
CA LEU A 197 -6.42 -6.34 -0.31
C LEU A 197 -5.90 -6.97 -1.60
N VAL A 198 -5.09 -6.21 -2.34
CA VAL A 198 -4.67 -6.55 -3.70
C VAL A 198 -3.22 -7.04 -3.69
N GLY A 199 -2.95 -8.15 -4.37
CA GLY A 199 -1.63 -8.80 -4.36
C GLY A 199 -1.45 -9.71 -3.14
N TYR A 200 -1.97 -10.93 -3.23
CA TYR A 200 -1.97 -11.87 -2.10
C TYR A 200 -0.84 -12.90 -2.11
N SER A 201 -0.02 -12.97 -3.18
CA SER A 201 1.02 -14.01 -3.30
C SER A 201 2.06 -13.96 -2.18
N GLU A 202 2.35 -12.77 -1.68
CA GLU A 202 3.34 -12.53 -0.61
C GLU A 202 2.72 -12.45 0.79
N LEU A 203 1.42 -12.72 0.96
CA LEU A 203 0.74 -12.74 2.26
C LEU A 203 0.85 -14.10 2.97
N LYS A 204 1.21 -15.16 2.23
CA LYS A 204 1.36 -16.52 2.77
C LYS A 204 2.55 -16.62 3.74
N PRO A 205 2.63 -17.66 4.58
CA PRO A 205 3.77 -17.88 5.47
C PRO A 205 5.12 -17.81 4.72
N ARG A 206 6.10 -17.12 5.33
CA ARG A 206 7.41 -16.79 4.75
C ARG A 206 7.38 -15.83 3.55
N GLY A 207 6.22 -15.28 3.21
CA GLY A 207 6.10 -14.22 2.21
C GLY A 207 6.56 -12.86 2.75
N LEU A 208 6.84 -11.93 1.83
CA LEU A 208 7.31 -10.58 2.17
C LEU A 208 6.35 -9.81 3.08
N PHE A 209 5.05 -10.11 3.03
CA PHE A 209 4.02 -9.41 3.77
C PHE A 209 3.32 -10.28 4.82
N GLN A 210 4.03 -11.29 5.34
CA GLN A 210 3.49 -12.13 6.40
C GLN A 210 3.10 -11.31 7.63
N SER A 211 3.93 -10.37 8.09
CA SER A 211 3.63 -9.54 9.26
C SER A 211 2.35 -8.71 9.09
N TYR A 212 2.11 -8.19 7.88
CA TYR A 212 0.86 -7.54 7.54
C TYR A 212 -0.33 -8.50 7.63
N ALA A 213 -0.20 -9.70 7.06
CA ALA A 213 -1.25 -10.71 7.03
C ALA A 213 -1.62 -11.18 8.44
N ASP A 214 -0.62 -11.51 9.26
CA ASP A 214 -0.80 -11.98 10.64
C ASP A 214 -1.48 -10.90 11.50
N GLU A 215 -1.11 -9.64 11.33
CA GLU A 215 -1.75 -8.54 12.08
C GLU A 215 -3.20 -8.30 11.61
N ILE A 216 -3.50 -8.34 10.31
CA ILE A 216 -4.87 -8.26 9.81
C ILE A 216 -5.72 -9.42 10.37
N LYS A 217 -5.20 -10.66 10.37
CA LYS A 217 -5.88 -11.81 10.99
C LYS A 217 -6.21 -11.53 12.46
N ASN A 218 -5.25 -11.04 13.22
CA ASN A 218 -5.43 -10.74 14.64
C ASN A 218 -6.47 -9.63 14.87
N LEU A 219 -6.46 -8.56 14.08
CA LEU A 219 -7.37 -7.40 14.20
C LEU A 219 -8.83 -7.72 13.87
N TYR A 220 -9.06 -8.77 13.06
CA TYR A 220 -10.37 -9.18 12.58
C TYR A 220 -10.84 -10.55 13.11
N LYS A 221 -10.05 -11.25 13.93
CA LYS A 221 -10.37 -12.60 14.45
C LYS A 221 -11.75 -12.75 15.09
N ASN A 222 -12.27 -11.69 15.72
CA ASN A 222 -13.57 -11.68 16.39
C ASN A 222 -14.67 -10.96 15.57
N THR A 223 -14.36 -10.54 14.34
CA THR A 223 -15.32 -9.84 13.48
C THR A 223 -16.12 -10.87 12.70
N LYS A 224 -17.45 -10.90 12.89
CA LYS A 224 -18.33 -11.71 12.06
C LYS A 224 -18.40 -11.10 10.65
N ASN A 225 -18.16 -11.92 9.62
CA ASN A 225 -18.23 -11.52 8.20
C ASN A 225 -17.47 -10.21 7.88
N PRO A 226 -16.16 -10.15 8.13
CA PRO A 226 -15.39 -8.94 7.90
C PRO A 226 -15.43 -8.58 6.42
N GLN A 227 -15.67 -7.30 6.12
CA GLN A 227 -15.77 -6.75 4.75
C GLN A 227 -14.37 -6.59 4.14
N ILE A 228 -13.60 -7.69 4.08
CA ILE A 228 -12.27 -7.77 3.52
C ILE A 228 -12.31 -8.76 2.38
N TYR A 229 -11.81 -8.33 1.23
CA TYR A 229 -11.80 -9.09 0.00
C TYR A 229 -10.37 -9.13 -0.54
N LEU A 230 -9.89 -10.33 -0.89
CA LEU A 230 -8.54 -10.51 -1.42
C LEU A 230 -8.60 -10.70 -2.93
N TYR A 231 -7.72 -10.01 -3.65
CA TYR A 231 -7.66 -10.12 -5.10
C TYR A 231 -6.23 -10.19 -5.62
N GLN A 232 -6.09 -10.78 -6.81
CA GLN A 232 -4.84 -10.75 -7.55
C GLN A 232 -4.40 -9.32 -7.86
N HIS A 233 -3.10 -9.13 -8.06
CA HIS A 233 -2.52 -7.81 -8.32
C HIS A 233 -3.07 -7.20 -9.63
N PHE A 234 -3.27 -5.88 -9.69
CA PHE A 234 -3.78 -5.23 -10.92
C PHE A 234 -2.79 -5.27 -12.10
N SER A 235 -1.48 -5.31 -11.80
CA SER A 235 -0.43 -5.42 -12.83
C SER A 235 -0.60 -6.66 -13.69
N MET A 236 -0.20 -6.57 -14.96
CA MET A 236 -0.32 -7.65 -15.95
C MET A 236 -1.75 -8.19 -16.10
N ASN A 237 -2.76 -7.38 -15.77
CA ASN A 237 -4.18 -7.76 -15.78
C ASN A 237 -4.53 -8.98 -14.92
N ARG A 238 -3.71 -9.35 -13.93
CA ARG A 238 -3.94 -10.58 -13.14
C ARG A 238 -5.28 -10.56 -12.40
N PHE A 239 -5.67 -9.40 -11.87
CA PHE A 239 -7.01 -9.16 -11.33
C PHE A 239 -8.13 -9.53 -12.32
N LEU A 240 -8.08 -9.02 -13.56
CA LEU A 240 -9.14 -9.24 -14.55
C LEU A 240 -9.16 -10.66 -15.09
N ILE A 241 -7.98 -11.27 -15.25
CA ILE A 241 -7.86 -12.67 -15.67
C ILE A 241 -8.48 -13.58 -14.61
N ASP A 242 -8.10 -13.40 -13.34
CA ASP A 242 -8.63 -14.18 -12.22
C ASP A 242 -10.15 -14.00 -12.06
N LEU A 243 -10.66 -12.77 -12.19
CA LEU A 243 -12.09 -12.52 -12.21
C LEU A 243 -12.79 -13.26 -13.36
N LYS A 244 -12.25 -13.17 -14.58
CA LYS A 244 -12.84 -13.81 -15.77
C LYS A 244 -12.85 -15.34 -15.63
N ASP A 245 -11.76 -15.92 -15.16
CA ASP A 245 -11.60 -17.38 -15.03
C ASP A 245 -12.55 -17.98 -13.99
N ASN A 246 -13.07 -17.16 -13.07
CA ASN A 246 -13.98 -17.56 -12.00
C ASN A 246 -15.37 -16.92 -12.11
N TYR A 247 -15.70 -16.32 -13.25
CA TYR A 247 -16.94 -15.57 -13.42
C TYR A 247 -18.13 -16.51 -13.64
N ASP A 248 -19.14 -16.40 -12.78
CA ASP A 248 -20.44 -17.04 -12.94
C ASP A 248 -21.41 -16.09 -13.64
N GLN A 249 -21.90 -16.50 -14.83
CA GLN A 249 -22.82 -15.72 -15.65
C GLN A 249 -24.24 -15.60 -15.06
N SER A 250 -24.57 -16.42 -14.06
CA SER A 250 -25.89 -16.41 -13.42
C SER A 250 -26.07 -15.28 -12.39
N ILE A 251 -24.97 -14.68 -11.94
CA ILE A 251 -24.96 -13.62 -10.91
C ILE A 251 -24.29 -12.34 -11.41
N GLY A 252 -24.53 -11.24 -10.70
CA GLY A 252 -23.97 -9.93 -11.05
C GLY A 252 -22.45 -9.84 -10.83
N LEU A 253 -21.81 -8.83 -11.43
CA LEU A 253 -20.38 -8.58 -11.27
C LEU A 253 -19.97 -8.30 -9.81
N GLU A 254 -20.78 -7.53 -9.08
CA GLU A 254 -20.54 -7.21 -7.67
C GLU A 254 -20.56 -8.45 -6.79
N GLU A 255 -21.51 -9.36 -7.05
CA GLU A 255 -21.62 -10.63 -6.34
C GLU A 255 -20.46 -11.57 -6.68
N ASN A 256 -20.12 -11.70 -7.97
CA ASN A 256 -18.93 -12.43 -8.43
C ASN A 256 -17.66 -11.95 -7.71
N LEU A 257 -17.45 -10.63 -7.63
CA LEU A 257 -16.29 -10.05 -6.95
C LEU A 257 -16.30 -10.31 -5.44
N SER A 258 -17.48 -10.22 -4.80
CA SER A 258 -17.63 -10.50 -3.38
C SER A 258 -17.25 -11.96 -3.07
N LEU A 259 -17.83 -12.91 -3.82
CA LEU A 259 -17.56 -14.35 -3.65
C LEU A 259 -16.09 -14.69 -3.93
N LEU A 260 -15.52 -14.17 -5.02
CA LEU A 260 -14.12 -14.36 -5.36
C LEU A 260 -13.20 -13.84 -4.25
N GLY A 261 -13.46 -12.64 -3.77
CA GLY A 261 -12.67 -12.00 -2.72
C GLY A 261 -12.74 -12.73 -1.39
N ILE A 262 -13.92 -13.23 -1.01
CA ILE A 262 -14.13 -14.05 0.20
C ILE A 262 -13.41 -15.38 0.08
N ARG A 263 -13.49 -16.04 -1.08
CA ARG A 263 -12.82 -17.32 -1.32
C ARG A 263 -11.31 -17.16 -1.15
N HIS A 264 -10.71 -16.18 -1.82
CA HIS A 264 -9.27 -15.89 -1.68
C HIS A 264 -8.88 -15.50 -0.26
N ARG A 265 -9.74 -14.75 0.46
CA ARG A 265 -9.50 -14.42 1.87
C ARG A 265 -9.38 -15.67 2.72
N LYS A 266 -10.32 -16.61 2.59
CA LYS A 266 -10.30 -17.88 3.33
C LYS A 266 -9.08 -18.72 2.96
N GLU A 267 -8.76 -18.82 1.68
CA GLU A 267 -7.62 -19.61 1.20
C GLU A 267 -6.25 -19.07 1.65
N ILE A 268 -6.09 -17.74 1.71
CA ILE A 268 -4.79 -17.11 1.97
C ILE A 268 -4.62 -16.72 3.44
N LEU A 269 -5.67 -16.21 4.08
CA LEU A 269 -5.62 -15.69 5.45
C LEU A 269 -6.31 -16.60 6.47
N ASP A 270 -7.07 -17.61 6.04
CA ASP A 270 -7.71 -18.59 6.92
C ASP A 270 -8.74 -17.99 7.90
N PHE A 271 -9.55 -17.02 7.44
CA PHE A 271 -10.75 -16.54 8.12
C PHE A 271 -11.75 -15.91 7.14
#